data_AF-A0A199VNR1-F1
#
_entry.id   AF-A0A199VNR1-F1
#
_cell.length_a   1.000
_cell.length_b   1.000
_cell.length_c   1.000
_cell.angle_alpha   90.00
_cell.angle_beta   90.00
_cell.angle_gamma   90.00
#
_symmetry.space_group_name_H-M   'P 1'
#
loop_
_entity.id
_entity.type
_entity.pdbx_description
1 polymer ?
#
loop_
_entity_poly.entity_id
_entity_poly.type
_entity_poly.pdbx_seq_one_letter_code
_entity_poly.pdbx_strand_id
1 'polypeptide(L)'
;VACGRRPLEQPTAGSQGEQFLLVDWVVKNWRKGSILHTVDAGLGGEYAREEAEMVLKLGLLCSHPHPAARPSMRLVVQYLEGCAPLPELFLAYLYTNVSLPHDDCFDDYVISYPSSMTSTSTLFGGR
;
A
#
# COMPACT_ATOMS: atom_id res chain seq x y z
N VAL A 1 -1.97 12.71 -2.23
CA VAL A 1 -3.35 13.25 -2.33
C VAL A 1 -3.82 13.72 -0.97
N ALA A 2 -4.36 12.86 -0.09
CA ALA A 2 -4.89 13.28 1.21
C ALA A 2 -3.88 13.99 2.14
N CYS A 3 -2.58 13.67 2.06
CA CYS A 3 -1.56 14.24 2.95
C CYS A 3 -0.78 15.42 2.36
N GLY A 4 -0.97 15.79 1.08
CA GLY A 4 -0.19 16.86 0.42
C GLY A 4 1.32 16.62 0.29
N ARG A 5 1.81 15.44 0.69
CA ARG A 5 3.23 15.10 0.83
C ARG A 5 3.69 14.08 -0.20
N ARG A 6 5.00 14.04 -0.44
CA ARG A 6 5.64 13.03 -1.30
C ARG A 6 5.75 11.69 -0.54
N PRO A 7 5.73 10.53 -1.23
CA PRO A 7 5.86 9.23 -0.57
C PRO A 7 7.16 9.03 0.21
N LEU A 8 8.24 9.68 -0.25
CA LEU A 8 9.55 9.74 0.39
C LEU A 8 9.93 11.21 0.56
N GLU A 9 10.12 11.63 1.80
CA GLU A 9 10.71 12.94 2.11
C GLU A 9 12.20 12.76 2.39
N GLN A 10 13.02 13.46 1.60
CA GLN A 10 14.47 13.48 1.80
C GLN A 10 14.85 14.66 2.69
N PRO A 11 15.92 14.53 3.50
CA PRO A 11 16.45 15.66 4.25
C PRO A 11 16.86 16.78 3.28
N THR A 12 16.27 17.97 3.43
CA THR A 12 16.78 19.15 2.71
C THR A 12 18.14 19.54 3.28
N ALA A 13 19.05 19.98 2.42
CA ALA A 13 20.37 20.50 2.82
C ALA A 13 20.18 21.71 3.77
N GLY A 14 20.23 21.46 5.08
CA GLY A 14 19.96 22.46 6.12
C GLY A 14 19.03 21.98 7.24
N SER A 15 18.27 20.89 7.04
CA SER A 15 17.44 20.28 8.08
C SER A 15 18.07 18.98 8.60
N GLN A 16 18.23 18.83 9.91
CA GLN A 16 18.56 17.54 10.56
C GLN A 16 17.35 16.60 10.60
N GLY A 17 16.62 16.48 9.48
CA GLY A 17 15.51 15.54 9.35
C GLY A 17 16.03 14.18 8.94
N GLU A 18 15.51 13.11 9.54
CA GLU A 18 15.69 11.76 9.02
C GLU A 18 14.83 11.57 7.76
N GLN A 19 15.33 10.79 6.80
CA GLN A 19 14.49 10.34 5.68
C GLN A 19 13.37 9.46 6.24
N PHE A 20 12.12 9.75 5.89
CA PHE A 20 11.00 8.91 6.31
C PHE A 20 10.03 8.62 5.17
N LEU A 21 9.39 7.45 5.25
CA LEU A 21 8.31 7.03 4.37
C LEU A 21 7.00 7.64 4.86
N LEU A 22 6.21 8.18 3.93
CA LEU A 22 4.91 8.76 4.24
C LEU A 22 3.99 7.74 4.95
N VAL A 23 4.01 6.49 4.50
CA VAL A 23 3.20 5.42 5.10
C VAL A 23 3.53 5.20 6.57
N ASP A 24 4.82 5.16 6.93
CA ASP A 24 5.23 4.96 8.33
C ASP A 24 4.78 6.10 9.24
N TRP A 25 4.85 7.33 8.74
CA TRP A 25 4.34 8.50 9.45
C TRP A 25 2.82 8.45 9.63
N VAL A 26 2.07 8.02 8.63
CA VAL A 26 0.61 7.86 8.72
C VAL A 26 0.24 6.73 9.68
N VAL A 27 0.92 5.58 9.64
CA VAL A 27 0.74 4.47 10.59
C VAL A 27 0.99 4.93 12.03
N LYS A 28 2.06 5.70 12.27
CA LYS A 28 2.38 6.24 13.61
C LYS A 28 1.27 7.14 14.15
N ASN A 29 0.69 8.00 13.31
CA ASN A 29 -0.42 8.87 13.71
C ASN A 29 -1.72 8.10 13.90
N TRP A 30 -2.00 7.12 13.04
CA TRP A 30 -3.16 6.24 13.19
C TRP A 30 -3.12 5.45 14.50
N ARG A 31 -1.98 4.85 14.85
CA ARG A 31 -1.79 4.13 16.13
C ARG A 31 -1.96 5.02 17.36
N LYS A 32 -1.75 6.33 17.23
CA LYS A 32 -1.98 7.32 18.29
C LYS A 32 -3.41 7.85 18.36
N GLY A 33 -4.29 7.43 17.46
CA GLY A 33 -5.64 8.01 17.31
C GLY A 33 -5.65 9.41 16.70
N SER A 34 -4.54 9.83 16.08
CA SER A 34 -4.34 11.18 15.54
C SER A 34 -4.16 11.18 14.02
N ILE A 35 -4.78 10.24 13.31
CA ILE A 35 -4.59 10.08 11.85
C ILE A 35 -4.93 11.35 11.07
N LEU A 36 -5.88 12.15 11.53
CA LEU A 36 -6.27 13.40 10.86
C LEU A 36 -5.20 14.49 10.91
N HIS A 37 -4.21 14.39 11.79
CA HIS A 37 -3.03 15.26 11.75
C HIS A 37 -2.16 15.03 10.50
N THR A 38 -2.45 13.98 9.72
CA THR A 38 -1.75 13.69 8.47
C THR A 38 -2.46 14.19 7.23
N VAL A 39 -3.59 14.89 7.38
CA VAL A 39 -4.27 15.55 6.26
C VAL A 39 -3.41 16.72 5.76
N ASP A 40 -3.49 16.98 4.46
CA ASP A 40 -2.83 18.10 3.80
C ASP A 40 -3.21 19.42 4.48
N ALA A 41 -2.18 20.11 5.00
CA ALA A 41 -2.36 21.41 5.63
C ALA A 41 -2.88 22.47 4.64
N GLY A 42 -2.63 22.28 3.34
CA GLY A 42 -3.14 23.14 2.26
C GLY A 42 -4.66 23.11 2.11
N LEU A 43 -5.36 22.13 2.68
CA LEU A 43 -6.82 22.08 2.70
C LEU A 43 -7.43 23.02 3.74
N GLY A 44 -6.64 23.61 4.66
CA GLY A 44 -7.15 24.62 5.60
C GLY A 44 -8.25 24.14 6.56
N GLY A 45 -8.48 22.83 6.68
CA GLY A 45 -9.60 22.28 7.46
C GLY A 45 -10.92 22.18 6.68
N GLU A 46 -10.95 22.58 5.41
CA GLU A 46 -12.10 22.51 4.51
C GLU A 46 -12.25 21.08 3.94
N TYR A 47 -12.57 20.12 4.81
CA TYR A 47 -12.83 18.73 4.41
C TYR A 47 -13.79 18.02 5.39
N ALA A 48 -14.56 17.06 4.89
CA ALA A 48 -15.34 16.17 5.74
C ALA A 48 -14.41 15.24 6.52
N ARG A 49 -14.45 15.32 7.86
CA ARG A 49 -13.53 14.61 8.75
C ARG A 49 -13.61 13.09 8.55
N GLU A 50 -14.83 12.58 8.41
CA GLU A 50 -15.14 11.17 8.26
C GLU A 50 -14.60 10.62 6.93
N GLU A 51 -14.75 11.39 5.84
CA GLU A 51 -14.21 11.03 4.52
C GLU A 51 -12.68 11.04 4.52
N ALA A 52 -12.07 12.08 5.12
CA ALA A 52 -10.61 12.17 5.23
C ALA A 52 -10.03 11.01 6.06
N GLU A 53 -10.66 10.69 7.19
CA GLU A 53 -10.27 9.54 8.01
C GLU A 53 -10.41 8.22 7.25
N MET A 54 -11.53 8.03 6.54
CA MET A 54 -11.78 6.83 5.72
C MET A 54 -10.73 6.68 4.62
N VAL A 55 -10.44 7.72 3.86
CA VAL A 55 -9.46 7.68 2.77
C VAL A 55 -8.04 7.44 3.28
N LEU A 56 -7.67 8.02 4.43
CA LEU A 56 -6.37 7.75 5.06
C LEU A 56 -6.25 6.28 5.48
N LYS A 57 -7.29 5.74 6.11
CA LYS A 57 -7.36 4.32 6.48
C LYS A 57 -7.32 3.41 5.23
N LEU A 58 -8.07 3.73 4.19
CA LEU A 58 -8.04 2.98 2.94
C LEU A 58 -6.66 3.02 2.28
N GLY A 59 -5.98 4.16 2.28
CA GLY A 59 -4.62 4.30 1.78
C GLY A 59 -3.61 3.42 2.52
N LEU A 60 -3.76 3.30 3.85
CA LEU A 60 -3.00 2.34 4.65
C LEU A 60 -3.28 0.90 4.20
N LEU A 61 -4.56 0.50 4.09
CA LEU A 61 -4.95 -0.84 3.66
C LEU A 61 -4.40 -1.20 2.25
N CYS A 62 -4.42 -0.26 1.31
CA CYS A 62 -3.83 -0.43 -0.02
C CYS A 62 -2.30 -0.53 0.01
N SER A 63 -1.66 0.10 0.99
CA SER A 63 -0.20 0.11 1.18
C SER A 63 0.29 -1.01 2.11
N HIS A 64 -0.54 -2.02 2.38
CA HIS A 64 -0.20 -3.11 3.27
C HIS A 64 1.08 -3.85 2.79
N PRO A 65 2.02 -4.21 3.67
CA PRO A 65 3.27 -4.85 3.27
C PRO A 65 3.03 -6.19 2.58
N HIS A 66 2.09 -7.00 3.10
CA HIS A 66 1.68 -8.25 2.49
C HIS A 66 0.71 -8.02 1.32
N PRO A 67 1.04 -8.45 0.08
CA PRO A 67 0.20 -8.19 -1.10
C PRO A 67 -1.21 -8.79 -1.01
N ALA A 68 -1.37 -9.98 -0.42
CA ALA A 68 -2.67 -10.66 -0.35
C ALA A 68 -3.68 -9.96 0.58
N ALA A 69 -3.20 -9.08 1.48
CA ALA A 69 -4.06 -8.28 2.34
C ALA A 69 -4.53 -6.97 1.67
N ARG A 70 -3.97 -6.62 0.50
CA ARG A 70 -4.37 -5.41 -0.23
C ARG A 70 -5.71 -5.66 -0.94
N PRO A 71 -6.67 -4.73 -0.86
CA PRO A 71 -7.96 -4.88 -1.52
C PRO A 71 -7.79 -4.80 -3.04
N SER A 72 -8.66 -5.49 -3.76
CA SER A 72 -8.78 -5.30 -5.21
C SER A 72 -9.28 -3.88 -5.53
N MET A 73 -8.95 -3.36 -6.71
CA MET A 73 -9.42 -2.03 -7.13
C MET A 73 -10.95 -1.91 -7.14
N ARG A 74 -11.68 -2.98 -7.47
CA ARG A 74 -13.15 -3.01 -7.38
C ARG A 74 -13.62 -2.72 -5.95
N LEU A 75 -13.00 -3.34 -4.97
CA LEU A 75 -13.35 -3.17 -3.56
C LEU A 75 -12.94 -1.78 -3.04
N VAL A 76 -11.80 -1.25 -3.48
CA VAL A 76 -11.38 0.14 -3.20
C VAL A 76 -12.44 1.13 -3.65
N VAL A 77 -12.97 0.99 -4.86
CA VAL A 77 -14.04 1.86 -5.37
C VAL A 77 -15.32 1.72 -4.54
N GLN A 78 -15.70 0.49 -4.17
CA GLN A 78 -16.87 0.27 -3.30
C GLN A 78 -16.75 0.96 -1.94
N TYR A 79 -15.55 1.00 -1.34
CA TYR A 79 -15.32 1.75 -0.11
C TYR A 79 -15.45 3.27 -0.32
N LEU A 80 -14.91 3.78 -1.43
CA LEU A 80 -14.98 5.21 -1.77
C LEU A 80 -16.41 5.68 -2.08
N GLU A 81 -17.23 4.82 -2.69
CA GLU A 81 -18.64 5.09 -3.00
C GLU A 81 -19.57 4.90 -1.79
N GLY A 82 -19.06 4.37 -0.67
CA GLY A 82 -19.88 4.01 0.49
C GLY A 82 -20.74 2.76 0.28
N CYS A 83 -20.52 2.01 -0.80
CA CYS A 83 -21.19 0.74 -1.11
C CYS A 83 -20.76 -0.41 -0.20
N ALA A 84 -19.63 -0.28 0.51
CA ALA A 84 -19.15 -1.22 1.51
C ALA A 84 -18.50 -0.47 2.69
N PRO A 85 -18.64 -0.95 3.93
CA PRO A 85 -17.93 -0.37 5.07
C PRO A 85 -16.46 -0.77 5.06
N LEU A 86 -15.58 0.17 5.37
CA LEU A 86 -14.15 -0.12 5.52
C LEU A 86 -13.93 -1.04 6.74
N PRO A 87 -13.16 -2.14 6.62
CA PRO A 87 -12.87 -3.00 7.77
C PRO A 87 -12.06 -2.25 8.83
N GLU A 88 -12.22 -2.63 10.09
CA GLU A 88 -11.40 -2.07 11.17
C GLU A 88 -9.93 -2.45 10.96
N LEU A 89 -9.09 -1.44 10.70
CA LEU A 89 -7.67 -1.63 10.39
C LEU A 89 -6.82 -2.18 11.55
N PHE A 90 -7.37 -2.23 12.76
CA PHE A 90 -6.66 -2.69 13.95
C PHE A 90 -6.05 -4.08 13.74
N LEU A 91 -6.74 -4.95 13.00
CA LEU A 91 -6.25 -6.29 12.70
C LEU A 91 -5.13 -6.28 11.64
N ALA A 92 -5.27 -5.51 10.56
CA ALA A 92 -4.31 -5.52 9.44
C ALA A 92 -2.88 -5.14 9.85
N TYR A 93 -2.71 -4.20 10.78
CA TYR A 93 -1.39 -3.65 11.16
C TYR A 93 -0.82 -4.14 12.50
N LEU A 94 -1.56 -4.97 13.25
CA LEU A 94 -1.04 -5.59 14.47
C LEU A 94 -0.42 -6.96 14.18
N TYR A 95 -0.98 -7.73 13.24
CA TYR A 95 -0.46 -9.05 12.89
C TYR A 95 0.78 -9.02 12.00
N THR A 96 1.18 -7.87 11.44
CA THR A 96 2.49 -7.76 10.77
C THR A 96 3.67 -7.88 11.73
N ASN A 97 3.44 -7.66 13.03
CA ASN A 97 4.47 -7.76 14.08
C ASN A 97 4.47 -9.12 14.79
N VAL A 98 3.44 -9.94 14.58
CA VAL A 98 3.39 -11.31 15.05
C VAL A 98 3.69 -12.15 13.83
N SER A 99 4.91 -12.66 13.72
CA SER A 99 5.28 -13.63 12.69
C SER A 99 4.20 -14.71 12.62
N LEU A 100 3.29 -14.62 11.66
CA LEU A 100 2.47 -15.76 11.26
C LEU A 100 3.47 -16.84 10.86
N PRO A 101 3.34 -18.08 11.36
CA PRO A 101 4.18 -19.16 10.89
C PRO A 101 4.10 -19.15 9.36
N HIS A 102 5.27 -19.16 8.75
CA HIS A 102 5.43 -19.38 7.34
C HIS A 102 4.73 -20.71 7.05
N ASP A 103 3.53 -20.67 6.48
CA ASP A 103 2.99 -21.83 5.78
C ASP A 103 3.84 -21.94 4.51
N ASP A 104 4.96 -22.65 4.65
CA ASP A 104 5.82 -23.11 3.57
C ASP A 104 4.98 -23.96 2.61
N CYS A 105 4.42 -23.34 1.58
CA CYS A 105 4.12 -24.02 0.33
C CYS A 105 4.05 -23.00 -0.82
N PHE A 106 5.21 -22.59 -1.30
CA PHE A 106 5.34 -22.21 -2.69
C PHE A 106 6.55 -22.95 -3.24
N ASP A 107 6.27 -23.93 -4.11
CA ASP A 107 7.27 -24.73 -4.80
C ASP A 107 8.36 -23.85 -5.42
N ASP A 108 9.58 -24.35 -5.32
CA ASP A 108 10.85 -23.82 -5.79
C ASP A 108 10.78 -23.46 -7.28
N TYR A 109 10.43 -22.22 -7.62
CA TYR A 109 10.70 -21.67 -8.94
C TYR A 109 12.04 -20.95 -8.91
N VAL A 110 13.12 -21.74 -8.93
CA VAL A 110 14.46 -21.28 -9.29
C VAL A 110 14.36 -20.57 -10.64
N ILE A 111 14.40 -19.23 -10.64
CA ILE A 111 14.70 -18.47 -11.85
C ILE A 111 16.18 -18.68 -12.16
N SER A 112 16.47 -19.82 -12.79
CA SER A 112 17.67 -19.98 -13.59
C SER A 112 17.44 -19.17 -14.85
N TYR A 113 18.08 -18.03 -15.02
CA TYR A 113 18.20 -17.38 -16.33
C TYR A 113 19.23 -18.16 -17.16
N PRO A 114 18.85 -18.89 -18.23
CA PRO A 114 19.80 -19.42 -19.18
C PRO A 114 19.94 -18.41 -20.32
N SER A 115 21.14 -17.88 -20.48
CA SER A 115 21.54 -17.12 -21.66
C SER A 115 21.20 -17.87 -22.96
N SER A 116 20.49 -17.18 -23.86
CA SER A 116 20.39 -17.39 -25.32
C SER A 116 20.14 -18.80 -25.88
N MET A 117 18.99 -19.01 -26.53
CA MET A 117 18.90 -19.74 -27.82
C MET A 117 17.72 -19.23 -28.68
N THR A 118 18.05 -18.68 -29.84
CA THR A 118 17.15 -18.52 -30.99
C THR A 118 16.78 -19.89 -31.53
N SER A 119 15.49 -20.19 -31.72
CA SER A 119 14.93 -21.09 -32.76
C SER A 119 13.40 -21.16 -32.64
N THR A 120 12.67 -20.57 -33.59
CA THR A 120 11.27 -20.95 -33.86
C THR A 120 11.21 -21.70 -35.18
N SER A 121 10.49 -22.80 -35.11
CA SER A 121 10.45 -23.96 -35.97
C SER A 121 9.61 -23.82 -37.23
N THR A 122 9.97 -24.65 -38.21
CA THR A 122 9.22 -25.05 -39.40
C THR A 122 7.77 -25.47 -39.09
N LEU A 123 6.82 -24.94 -39.86
CA LEU A 123 5.47 -25.49 -39.99
C LEU A 123 5.26 -25.95 -41.43
N PHE A 124 5.06 -27.26 -41.59
CA PHE A 124 4.60 -27.90 -42.82
C PHE A 124 3.06 -27.89 -42.85
N GLY A 125 2.49 -27.57 -44.02
CA GLY A 125 1.07 -27.72 -44.37
C GLY A 125 0.73 -26.72 -45.48
N GLY A 126 0.39 -27.07 -46.71
CA GLY A 126 -0.15 -28.31 -47.25
C GLY A 126 -1.58 -28.08 -47.73
N ARG A 127 -1.77 -27.38 -48.86
CA ARG A 127 -2.74 -27.69 -49.92
C ARG A 127 -2.49 -26.83 -51.16
#